data_AF-A0A4V2AHN8-F1
#
_entry.id   AF-A0A4V2AHN8-F1
#
_cell.length_a   1.000
_cell.length_b   1.000
_cell.length_c   1.000
_cell.angle_alpha   90.00
_cell.angle_beta   90.00
_cell.angle_gamma   90.00
#
_symmetry.space_group_name_H-M   'P 1'
#
loop_
_entity.id
_entity.type
_entity.pdbx_description
1 polymer ?
#
loop_
_entity_poly.entity_id
_entity_poly.type
_entity_poly.pdbx_seq_one_letter_code
_entity_poly.pdbx_strand_id
1 'polypeptide(L)'
;MKAPDPALEALWKNALENWDNDAAHHAFLDHCERNQALDEAAVRYRGMKGDHERGAGAEKRLKAVLILAMSKLELSRAEPKAAPSMLTKLMLVLFFLFGSLLLLLYLLKT
;
A
#
# COMPACT_ATOMS: atom_id res chain seq x y z
N MET A 1 1.57 14.13 -10.32
CA MET A 1 2.81 13.32 -10.49
C MET A 1 3.73 13.64 -9.34
N LYS A 2 4.18 12.64 -8.57
CA LYS A 2 5.17 12.83 -7.50
C LYS A 2 6.49 13.27 -8.16
N ALA A 3 7.15 14.28 -7.61
CA ALA A 3 8.46 14.70 -8.14
C ALA A 3 9.45 13.52 -8.06
N PRO A 4 10.36 13.37 -9.04
CA PRO A 4 11.35 12.30 -9.00
C PRO A 4 12.22 12.46 -7.75
N ASP A 5 12.31 11.40 -6.94
CA ASP A 5 13.13 11.36 -5.73
C ASP A 5 14.60 11.11 -6.13
N PRO A 6 15.52 12.09 -5.95
CA PRO A 6 16.91 11.93 -6.34
C PRO A 6 17.62 10.79 -5.60
N ALA A 7 17.21 10.50 -4.36
CA ALA A 7 17.79 9.41 -3.58
C ALA A 7 17.39 8.05 -4.15
N LEU A 8 16.12 7.91 -4.57
CA LEU A 8 15.63 6.71 -5.22
C LEU A 8 16.37 6.43 -6.54
N GLU A 9 16.59 7.46 -7.36
CA GLU A 9 17.34 7.33 -8.61
C GLU A 9 18.80 6.93 -8.37
N ALA A 10 19.45 7.53 -7.37
CA ALA A 10 20.82 7.18 -7.02
C ALA A 10 20.95 5.72 -6.55
N LEU A 11 20.02 5.25 -5.72
CA LEU A 11 19.98 3.86 -5.25
C LEU A 11 19.70 2.88 -6.39
N TRP A 12 18.80 3.24 -7.31
CA TRP A 12 18.53 2.42 -8.49
C TRP A 12 19.76 2.33 -9.39
N LYS A 13 20.42 3.46 -9.65
CA LYS A 13 21.66 3.49 -10.42
C LYS A 13 22.73 2.59 -9.77
N ASN A 14 22.91 2.67 -8.47
CA ASN A 14 23.84 1.81 -7.73
C ASN A 14 23.49 0.32 -7.87
N ALA A 15 22.20 -0.04 -7.82
CA ALA A 15 21.74 -1.40 -8.03
C ALA A 15 21.98 -1.91 -9.47
N LEU A 16 21.93 -1.02 -10.47
CA LEU A 16 22.26 -1.36 -11.86
C LEU A 16 23.76 -1.54 -12.11
N GLU A 17 24.58 -0.72 -11.45
CA GLU A 17 26.04 -0.79 -11.52
C GLU A 17 26.59 -2.01 -10.76
N ASN A 18 25.91 -2.41 -9.68
CA ASN A 18 26.31 -3.50 -8.81
C ASN A 18 25.24 -4.61 -8.78
N TRP A 19 24.87 -5.12 -9.95
CA TRP A 19 23.73 -6.04 -10.10
C TRP A 19 23.86 -7.35 -9.30
N ASP A 20 25.07 -7.89 -9.21
CA ASP A 20 25.33 -9.12 -8.45
C ASP A 20 25.49 -8.87 -6.94
N ASN A 21 25.47 -7.61 -6.52
CA ASN A 21 25.53 -7.23 -5.12
C ASN A 21 24.12 -7.13 -4.54
N ASP A 22 23.68 -8.19 -3.87
CA ASP A 22 22.37 -8.24 -3.22
C ASP A 22 22.17 -7.09 -2.19
N ALA A 23 23.24 -6.55 -1.58
CA ALA A 23 23.13 -5.41 -0.67
C ALA A 23 22.71 -4.11 -1.38
N ALA A 24 23.15 -3.90 -2.63
CA ALA A 24 22.73 -2.73 -3.42
C ALA A 24 21.23 -2.78 -3.72
N HIS A 25 20.70 -3.97 -4.02
CA HIS A 25 19.28 -4.19 -4.23
C HIS A 25 18.46 -4.06 -2.95
N HIS A 26 18.97 -4.57 -1.83
CA HIS A 26 18.33 -4.39 -0.53
C HIS A 26 18.22 -2.90 -0.15
N ALA A 27 19.29 -2.13 -0.30
CA ALA A 27 19.25 -0.69 -0.01
C ALA A 27 18.19 0.06 -0.85
N PHE A 28 18.05 -0.30 -2.13
CA PHE A 28 17.00 0.23 -2.99
C PHE A 28 15.60 -0.19 -2.52
N LEU A 29 15.38 -1.47 -2.23
CA LEU A 29 14.08 -1.98 -1.76
C LEU A 29 13.67 -1.39 -0.41
N ASP A 30 14.60 -1.26 0.53
CA ASP A 30 14.37 -0.64 1.83
C ASP A 30 13.94 0.83 1.68
N HIS A 31 14.55 1.56 0.75
CA HIS A 31 14.14 2.94 0.46
C HIS A 31 12.74 3.00 -0.15
N CYS A 32 12.43 2.12 -1.10
CA CYS A 32 11.08 1.99 -1.66
C CYS A 32 10.05 1.64 -0.58
N GLU A 33 10.39 0.73 0.33
CA GLU A 33 9.49 0.32 1.40
C GLU A 33 9.19 1.48 2.35
N ARG A 34 10.22 2.18 2.84
CA ARG A 34 10.05 3.33 3.75
C ARG A 34 9.24 4.46 3.14
N ASN A 35 9.35 4.66 1.83
CA ASN A 35 8.71 5.77 1.11
C ASN A 35 7.40 5.38 0.39
N GLN A 36 6.87 4.18 0.67
CA GLN A 36 5.66 3.64 0.03
C GLN A 36 5.73 3.62 -1.51
N ALA A 37 6.93 3.38 -2.07
CA ALA A 37 7.24 3.37 -3.50
C ALA A 37 7.61 1.95 -4.02
N LEU A 38 6.95 0.91 -3.49
CA LEU A 38 7.18 -0.48 -3.93
C LEU A 38 6.66 -0.75 -5.36
N ASP A 39 5.70 0.04 -5.81
CA ASP A 39 5.22 0.07 -7.20
C ASP A 39 6.31 0.51 -8.17
N GLU A 40 7.11 1.51 -7.81
CA GLU A 40 8.26 1.93 -8.61
C GLU A 40 9.31 0.82 -8.72
N ALA A 41 9.62 0.13 -7.61
CA ALA A 41 10.50 -1.03 -7.64
C ALA A 41 9.97 -2.14 -8.58
N ALA A 42 8.66 -2.41 -8.52
CA ALA A 42 8.02 -3.40 -9.39
C ALA A 42 8.14 -3.03 -10.87
N VAL A 43 7.91 -1.77 -11.23
CA VAL A 43 8.04 -1.30 -12.63
C VAL A 43 9.48 -1.47 -13.12
N ARG A 44 10.46 -1.03 -12.34
CA ARG A 44 11.87 -1.09 -12.73
C ARG A 44 12.35 -2.53 -12.92
N TYR A 45 12.09 -3.42 -11.97
CA TYR A 45 12.48 -4.83 -12.13
C TYR A 45 11.69 -5.56 -13.22
N ARG A 46 10.42 -5.19 -13.45
CA ARG A 46 9.64 -5.75 -14.58
C ARG A 46 10.24 -5.37 -15.92
N GLY A 47 10.75 -4.15 -16.05
CA GLY A 47 11.49 -3.69 -17.23
C GLY A 47 12.73 -4.53 -17.54
N MET A 48 13.35 -5.14 -16.51
CA MET A 48 14.56 -5.94 -16.64
C MET A 48 14.30 -7.43 -16.90
N LYS A 49 13.05 -7.91 -16.83
CA LYS A 49 12.74 -9.35 -16.95
C LYS A 49 13.14 -9.96 -18.29
N GLY A 50 13.13 -9.17 -19.36
CA GLY A 50 13.52 -9.62 -20.72
C GLY A 50 15.03 -9.57 -20.99
N ASP A 51 15.84 -9.09 -20.06
CA ASP A 51 17.29 -9.02 -20.20
C ASP A 51 17.91 -10.41 -20.07
N HIS A 52 18.83 -10.79 -20.96
CA HIS A 52 19.42 -12.13 -20.99
C HIS A 52 20.28 -12.43 -19.75
N GLU A 53 21.02 -11.43 -19.25
CA GLU A 53 21.92 -11.60 -18.11
C GLU A 53 21.20 -11.33 -16.79
N ARG A 54 20.32 -10.32 -16.79
CA ARG A 54 19.71 -9.77 -15.58
C ARG A 54 18.30 -10.29 -15.33
N GLY A 55 17.65 -10.90 -16.32
CA GLY A 55 16.24 -11.29 -16.27
C GLY A 55 15.88 -12.23 -15.12
N ALA A 56 16.69 -13.28 -14.90
CA ALA A 56 16.49 -14.21 -13.78
C ALA A 56 16.64 -13.51 -12.42
N GLY A 57 17.66 -12.65 -12.30
CA GLY A 57 17.90 -11.84 -11.10
C GLY A 57 16.76 -10.86 -10.83
N ALA A 58 16.21 -10.25 -11.89
CA ALA A 58 15.09 -9.33 -11.81
C ALA A 58 13.80 -10.05 -11.40
N GLU A 59 13.56 -11.27 -11.86
CA GLU A 59 12.42 -12.07 -11.43
C GLU A 59 12.49 -12.42 -9.93
N LYS A 60 13.68 -12.80 -9.43
CA LYS A 60 13.90 -13.01 -7.99
C LYS A 60 13.53 -11.75 -7.18
N ARG A 61 13.96 -10.58 -7.65
CA ARG A 61 13.72 -9.29 -7.00
C ARG A 61 12.23 -8.88 -7.08
N LEU A 62 11.54 -9.18 -8.18
CA LEU A 62 10.08 -9.01 -8.29
C LEU A 62 9.32 -9.84 -7.27
N LYS A 63 9.74 -11.09 -7.04
CA LYS A 63 9.13 -11.95 -6.00
C LYS A 63 9.36 -11.35 -4.61
N ALA A 64 10.54 -10.79 -4.33
CA ALA A 64 10.80 -10.09 -3.08
C ALA A 64 9.88 -8.86 -2.90
N VAL A 65 9.70 -8.05 -3.94
CA VAL A 65 8.75 -6.91 -3.92
C VAL A 65 7.33 -7.37 -3.60
N LEU A 66 6.87 -8.47 -4.21
CA LEU A 66 5.54 -9.03 -3.93
C LEU A 66 5.39 -9.44 -2.46
N ILE A 67 6.39 -10.14 -1.90
CA ILE A 67 6.37 -10.57 -0.49
C ILE A 67 6.30 -9.35 0.45
N LEU A 68 7.09 -8.31 0.20
CA LEU A 68 7.04 -7.06 0.98
C LEU A 68 5.67 -6.39 0.90
N ALA A 69 5.10 -6.30 -0.30
CA ALA A 69 3.77 -5.72 -0.49
C ALA A 69 2.67 -6.54 0.23
N MET A 70 2.72 -7.87 0.17
CA MET A 70 1.80 -8.74 0.88
C MET A 70 1.94 -8.60 2.40
N SER A 71 3.17 -8.53 2.92
CA SER A 71 3.43 -8.32 4.35
C SER A 71 2.78 -7.03 4.85
N LYS A 72 2.91 -5.93 4.10
CA LYS A 72 2.23 -4.66 4.43
C LYS A 72 0.70 -4.77 4.41
N LEU A 73 0.14 -5.53 3.48
CA LEU A 73 -1.30 -5.75 3.42
C LEU A 73 -1.79 -6.54 4.64
N GLU A 74 -1.06 -7.56 5.07
CA GLU A 74 -1.41 -8.30 6.28
C GLU A 74 -1.26 -7.44 7.56
N LEU A 75 -0.22 -6.61 7.65
CA LEU A 75 -0.06 -5.67 8.77
C LEU A 75 -1.23 -4.67 8.83
N SER A 76 -1.67 -4.13 7.68
CA SER A 76 -2.83 -3.22 7.65
C SER A 76 -4.17 -3.90 7.95
N ARG A 77 -4.30 -5.22 7.71
CA ARG A 77 -5.46 -6.00 8.16
C ARG A 77 -5.45 -6.23 9.67
N ALA A 78 -4.26 -6.39 10.27
CA ALA A 78 -4.10 -6.67 11.69
C ALA A 78 -4.34 -5.46 12.60
N GLU A 79 -4.32 -4.23 12.07
CA GLU A 79 -4.74 -3.05 12.82
C GLU A 79 -6.22 -3.17 13.19
N PRO A 80 -6.57 -3.28 14.49
CA PRO A 80 -7.96 -3.45 14.88
C PRO A 80 -8.74 -2.21 14.43
N LYS A 81 -9.78 -2.43 13.62
CA LYS A 81 -10.82 -1.41 13.36
C LYS A 81 -11.23 -0.85 14.72
N ALA A 82 -10.98 0.45 14.93
CA ALA A 82 -11.38 1.12 16.16
C ALA A 82 -12.81 0.71 16.50
N ALA A 83 -13.01 0.13 17.69
CA ALA A 83 -14.32 -0.29 18.14
C ALA A 83 -15.32 0.86 17.92
N PRO A 84 -16.56 0.60 17.45
CA PRO A 84 -17.51 1.66 17.16
C PRO A 84 -17.66 2.50 18.42
N SER A 85 -17.25 3.76 18.32
CA SER A 85 -17.21 4.64 19.47
C SER A 85 -18.64 4.83 19.98
N MET A 86 -18.77 5.18 21.26
CA MET A 86 -20.07 5.50 21.86
C MET A 86 -20.84 6.53 21.02
N LEU A 87 -20.14 7.43 20.31
CA LEU A 87 -20.68 8.40 19.37
C LEU A 87 -21.37 7.74 18.16
N THR A 88 -20.77 6.71 17.56
CA THR A 88 -21.37 5.98 16.43
C THR A 88 -22.66 5.27 16.85
N LYS A 89 -22.68 4.70 18.06
CA LYS A 89 -23.89 4.08 18.62
C LYS A 89 -24.99 5.14 18.88
N LEU A 90 -24.63 6.30 19.42
CA LEU A 90 -25.56 7.39 19.68
C LEU A 90 -26.19 7.94 18.39
N MET A 91 -25.39 8.11 17.34
CA MET A 91 -25.85 8.57 16.02
C MET A 91 -26.88 7.61 15.40
N LEU A 92 -26.66 6.30 15.51
CA LEU A 92 -27.62 5.29 15.03
C LEU A 92 -28.95 5.35 15.80
N VAL A 93 -28.89 5.49 17.12
CA VAL A 93 -30.10 5.61 17.95
C VAL A 93 -30.88 6.87 17.61
N LEU A 94 -30.20 8.01 17.45
CA LEU A 94 -30.82 9.27 17.04
C LEU A 94 -31.48 9.15 15.67
N PHE A 95 -30.82 8.53 14.70
CA PHE A 95 -31.36 8.31 13.36
C PHE A 95 -32.67 7.49 13.41
N PHE A 96 -32.69 6.41 14.19
CA PHE A 96 -33.90 5.59 14.36
C PHE A 96 -35.04 6.34 15.06
N LEU A 97 -34.73 7.10 16.11
CA LEU A 97 -35.72 7.92 16.81
C LEU A 97 -36.32 8.98 15.89
N PHE A 98 -35.49 9.66 15.10
CA PHE A 98 -35.95 10.68 14.17
C PHE A 98 -36.80 10.07 13.03
N GLY A 99 -36.36 8.95 12.46
CA GLY A 99 -37.12 8.23 11.44
C GLY A 99 -38.49 7.75 11.95
N SER A 100 -38.52 7.19 13.16
CA SER A 100 -39.76 6.78 13.84
C SER A 100 -40.71 7.95 14.08
N LEU A 101 -40.19 9.08 14.57
CA LEU A 101 -41.00 10.28 14.83
C LEU A 101 -41.60 10.84 13.54
N LEU A 102 -40.80 10.92 12.46
CA LEU A 102 -41.27 11.37 11.16
C LEU A 102 -42.36 10.45 10.57
N LEU A 103 -42.19 9.12 10.73
CA LEU A 103 -43.19 8.14 10.30
C LEU A 103 -44.52 8.32 11.05
N LEU A 104 -44.47 8.50 12.37
CA LEU A 104 -45.66 8.74 13.21
C LEU A 104 -46.37 10.03 12.80
N LEU A 105 -45.63 11.11 12.56
CA LEU A 105 -46.20 12.38 12.10
C LEU A 105 -46.83 12.26 10.70
N TYR A 106 -46.23 11.48 9.80
CA TYR A 106 -46.80 11.20 8.49
C TYR A 106 -48.12 10.42 8.58
N LEU A 107 -48.16 9.39 9.44
CA LEU A 107 -49.37 8.59 9.67
C LEU A 107 -50.47 9.38 10.37
N LEU A 108 -50.15 10.32 11.26
CA LEU A 108 -51.15 11.19 11.89
C LEU A 108 -51.76 12.23 10.94
N LYS A 109 -51.02 12.57 9.87
CA LYS A 109 -51.42 13.57 8.88
C LYS A 109 -52.24 12.97 7.72
N THR A 110 -52.19 11.66 7.54
CA THR A 110 -52.93 10.90 6.51
C THR A 110 -54.26 10.42 7.09
#